data_AF-A0A7W9BHR0-F1
#
_entry.id   AF-A0A7W9BHR0-F1
#
_cell.length_a   1.000
_cell.length_b   1.000
_cell.length_c   1.000
_cell.angle_alpha   90.00
_cell.angle_beta   90.00
_cell.angle_gamma   90.00
#
_symmetry.space_group_name_H-M   'P 1'
#
loop_
_entity.id
_entity.type
_entity.pdbx_description
1 polymer ?
#
loop_
_entity_poly.entity_id
_entity_poly.type
_entity_poly.pdbx_seq_one_letter_code
_entity_poly.pdbx_strand_id
1 'polypeptide(L)'
;MSRPPSARPALLILALVSTAACGGQTTSRKPVDYNPPAPSPAYNVADFNAAVADDKRAFGLPETSVSRIPYGNASYDGHVRSSAIIENQAGYDVIGDLALDVDINSRSTFAGRNPITGSITDMTVIDRQARNRLIPLEGRLDIRGDSTSGLIEATAIGDLTRSNTNDTARWAIDLDGSFRDDFTTADTVTGAASGGTTGGSRDDYNVELTGNGRFYAN
;
A
#
# COMPACT_ATOMS: atom_id res chain seq x y z
N MET A 1 65.56 -40.45 -68.03
CA MET A 1 65.49 -41.89 -67.70
C MET A 1 64.60 -42.05 -66.47
N SER A 2 63.33 -42.43 -66.66
CA SER A 2 62.34 -42.53 -65.58
C SER A 2 62.13 -43.99 -65.16
N ARG A 3 62.41 -44.30 -63.89
CA ARG A 3 61.90 -45.51 -63.23
C ARG A 3 60.71 -45.12 -62.34
N PRO A 4 59.59 -45.84 -62.37
CA PRO A 4 58.48 -45.56 -61.46
C PRO A 4 58.74 -46.24 -60.09
N PRO A 5 58.44 -45.58 -58.96
CA PRO A 5 58.44 -46.25 -57.68
C PRO A 5 57.11 -46.96 -57.41
N SER A 6 57.27 -48.26 -57.20
CA SER A 6 56.42 -49.26 -56.52
C SER A 6 55.49 -48.69 -55.42
N ALA A 7 54.19 -48.92 -55.59
CA ALA A 7 53.17 -48.69 -54.55
C ALA A 7 53.07 -49.92 -53.64
N ARG A 8 53.21 -49.71 -52.32
CA ARG A 8 52.87 -50.71 -51.29
C ARG A 8 51.44 -50.41 -50.77
N PRO A 9 50.61 -51.43 -50.51
CA PRO A 9 49.28 -51.21 -49.96
C PRO A 9 49.39 -50.90 -48.46
N ALA A 10 48.89 -49.74 -48.05
CA ALA A 10 48.69 -49.43 -46.64
C ALA A 10 47.34 -50.01 -46.20
N LEU A 11 47.39 -50.95 -45.26
CA LEU A 11 46.23 -51.56 -44.62
C LEU A 11 45.58 -50.53 -43.68
N LEU A 12 44.41 -50.02 -44.06
CA LEU A 12 43.62 -49.09 -43.27
C LEU A 12 42.77 -49.87 -42.27
N ILE A 13 43.11 -49.80 -40.98
CA ILE A 13 42.30 -50.35 -39.88
C ILE A 13 41.30 -49.27 -39.47
N LEU A 14 40.03 -49.44 -39.85
CA LEU A 14 38.92 -48.61 -39.40
C LEU A 14 38.51 -49.04 -37.98
N ALA A 15 38.83 -48.22 -36.98
CA ALA A 15 38.25 -48.34 -35.65
C ALA A 15 36.86 -47.70 -35.65
N LEU A 16 35.81 -48.51 -35.55
CA LEU A 16 34.44 -48.03 -35.30
C LEU A 16 34.34 -47.57 -33.84
N VAL A 17 34.28 -46.25 -33.65
CA VAL A 17 33.88 -45.64 -32.38
C VAL A 17 32.36 -45.49 -32.40
N SER A 18 31.66 -46.35 -31.66
CA SER A 18 30.22 -46.19 -31.41
C SER A 18 30.01 -45.08 -30.38
N THR A 19 29.67 -43.87 -30.83
CA THR A 19 29.15 -42.83 -29.94
C THR A 19 27.70 -43.16 -29.59
N ALA A 20 27.45 -43.49 -28.33
CA ALA A 20 26.10 -43.58 -27.81
C ALA A 20 25.47 -42.17 -27.87
N ALA A 21 24.56 -41.96 -28.82
CA ALA A 21 23.74 -40.77 -28.88
C ALA A 21 22.77 -40.80 -27.70
N CYS A 22 23.09 -40.06 -26.63
CA CYS A 22 22.13 -39.76 -25.59
C CYS A 22 21.08 -38.84 -26.22
N GLY A 23 19.91 -39.39 -26.55
CA GLY A 23 18.78 -38.62 -27.07
C GLY A 23 18.33 -37.62 -26.01
N GLY A 24 18.82 -36.38 -26.11
CA GLY A 24 18.30 -35.28 -25.31
C GLY A 24 16.86 -35.02 -25.71
N GLN A 25 15.91 -35.48 -24.91
CA GLN A 25 14.54 -34.98 -24.98
C GLN A 25 14.57 -33.51 -24.58
N THR A 26 14.51 -32.62 -25.56
CA THR A 26 14.10 -31.23 -25.33
C THR A 26 12.62 -31.23 -24.96
N THR A 27 12.34 -31.30 -23.66
CA THR A 27 11.02 -30.92 -23.16
C THR A 27 10.89 -29.41 -23.38
N SER A 28 10.20 -29.02 -24.45
CA SER A 28 9.66 -27.67 -24.57
C SER A 28 8.64 -27.50 -23.45
N ARG A 29 9.10 -27.02 -22.29
CA ARG A 29 8.19 -26.54 -21.25
C ARG A 29 7.53 -25.32 -21.85
N LYS A 30 6.29 -25.48 -22.33
CA LYS A 30 5.39 -24.36 -22.58
C LYS A 30 5.50 -23.47 -21.34
N PRO A 31 5.84 -22.17 -21.46
CA PRO A 31 5.80 -21.25 -20.33
C PRO A 31 4.46 -21.47 -19.65
N VAL A 32 4.49 -21.87 -18.39
CA VAL A 32 3.28 -21.82 -17.59
C VAL A 32 3.07 -20.34 -17.44
N ASP A 33 2.10 -19.78 -18.17
CA ASP A 33 1.59 -18.43 -17.93
C ASP A 33 1.02 -18.46 -16.52
N TYR A 34 1.90 -18.30 -15.53
CA TYR A 34 1.52 -18.07 -14.16
C TYR A 34 0.99 -16.65 -14.14
N ASN A 35 -0.31 -16.53 -14.40
CA ASN A 35 -1.06 -15.34 -14.08
C ASN A 35 -1.46 -15.52 -12.60
N PRO A 36 -0.75 -14.91 -11.63
CA PRO A 36 -1.18 -14.96 -10.25
C PRO A 36 -2.65 -14.47 -10.20
N PRO A 37 -3.51 -15.09 -9.37
CA PRO A 37 -4.83 -14.53 -9.16
C PRO A 37 -4.65 -13.07 -8.73
N ALA A 38 -5.39 -12.16 -9.38
CA ALA A 38 -5.38 -10.76 -9.00
C ALA A 38 -5.63 -10.67 -7.48
N PRO A 39 -4.89 -9.82 -6.75
CA PRO A 39 -5.09 -9.66 -5.31
C PRO A 39 -6.57 -9.37 -5.05
N SER A 40 -7.18 -10.13 -4.13
CA SER A 40 -8.52 -9.82 -3.67
C SER A 40 -8.46 -8.46 -2.97
N PRO A 41 -9.44 -7.57 -3.18
CA PRO A 41 -9.56 -6.37 -2.36
C PRO A 41 -9.60 -6.75 -0.89
N ALA A 42 -8.83 -6.03 -0.07
CA ALA A 42 -8.87 -6.17 1.38
C ALA A 42 -10.25 -5.75 1.93
N TYR A 43 -10.92 -4.82 1.23
CA TYR A 43 -12.20 -4.25 1.63
C TYR A 43 -13.34 -4.63 0.71
N ASN A 44 -14.53 -4.71 1.28
CA ASN A 44 -15.80 -4.73 0.57
C ASN A 44 -16.66 -3.48 0.92
N VAL A 45 -17.83 -3.35 0.29
CA VAL A 45 -18.72 -2.19 0.49
C VAL A 45 -19.26 -2.10 1.92
N ALA A 46 -19.47 -3.23 2.60
CA ALA A 46 -19.91 -3.25 3.98
C ALA A 46 -18.82 -2.67 4.91
N ASP A 47 -17.55 -2.98 4.65
CA ASP A 47 -16.43 -2.46 5.44
C ASP A 47 -16.32 -0.94 5.29
N PHE A 48 -16.51 -0.41 4.07
CA PHE A 48 -16.56 1.04 3.87
C PHE A 48 -17.72 1.70 4.65
N ASN A 49 -18.90 1.07 4.68
CA ASN A 49 -20.03 1.58 5.44
C ASN A 49 -19.81 1.50 6.96
N ALA A 50 -19.11 0.47 7.44
CA ALA A 50 -18.70 0.36 8.83
C ALA A 50 -17.72 1.48 9.20
N ALA A 51 -16.70 1.71 8.37
CA ALA A 51 -15.76 2.82 8.54
C ALA A 51 -16.47 4.19 8.58
N VAL A 52 -17.47 4.41 7.73
CA VAL A 52 -18.30 5.62 7.77
C VAL A 52 -19.09 5.75 9.09
N ALA A 53 -19.57 4.63 9.66
CA ALA A 53 -20.27 4.64 10.93
C ALA A 53 -19.33 4.96 12.11
N ASP A 54 -18.14 4.36 12.11
CA ASP A 54 -17.12 4.58 13.13
C ASP A 54 -16.66 6.03 13.16
N ASP A 55 -16.40 6.64 11.99
CA ASP A 55 -16.04 8.06 11.93
C ASP A 55 -17.13 8.98 12.46
N LYS A 56 -18.40 8.69 12.15
CA LYS A 56 -19.52 9.49 12.66
C LYS A 56 -19.63 9.38 14.18
N ARG A 57 -19.40 8.19 14.72
CA ARG A 57 -19.40 7.94 16.16
C ARG A 57 -18.24 8.70 16.82
N ALA A 58 -17.02 8.53 16.33
CA ALA A 58 -15.82 9.14 16.89
C ALA A 58 -15.85 10.67 16.82
N PHE A 59 -16.34 11.25 15.72
CA PHE A 59 -16.47 12.70 15.60
C PHE A 59 -17.53 13.30 16.54
N GLY A 60 -18.48 12.50 17.01
CA GLY A 60 -19.47 12.89 18.01
C GLY A 60 -18.96 12.84 19.46
N LEU A 61 -17.77 12.27 19.69
CA LEU A 61 -17.17 12.17 21.01
C LEU A 61 -16.57 13.53 21.45
N PRO A 62 -16.59 13.83 22.76
CA PRO A 62 -15.91 15.01 23.29
C PRO A 62 -14.39 14.91 23.10
N GLU A 63 -13.71 16.04 23.02
CA GLU A 63 -12.25 16.07 22.99
C GLU A 63 -11.66 15.57 24.30
N THR A 64 -10.63 14.72 24.21
CA THR A 64 -9.89 14.27 25.39
C THR A 64 -9.18 15.49 25.98
N SER A 65 -9.43 15.74 27.26
CA SER A 65 -8.73 16.81 27.96
C SER A 65 -7.24 16.48 28.00
N VAL A 66 -6.39 17.47 27.72
CA VAL A 66 -4.93 17.32 27.74
C VAL A 66 -4.41 16.71 29.06
N SER A 67 -5.09 16.94 30.19
CA SER A 67 -4.72 16.37 31.48
C SER A 67 -5.08 14.88 31.64
N ARG A 68 -5.84 14.32 30.70
CA ARG A 68 -6.30 12.93 30.71
C ARG A 68 -5.62 12.05 29.67
N ILE A 69 -4.93 12.65 28.70
CA ILE A 69 -4.20 11.87 27.70
C ILE A 69 -3.07 11.12 28.42
N PRO A 70 -3.03 9.77 28.36
CA PRO A 70 -2.06 8.97 29.09
C PRO A 70 -0.63 9.21 28.59
N TYR A 71 0.36 9.06 29.47
CA TYR A 71 1.78 9.20 29.13
C TYR A 71 2.38 7.88 28.65
N GLY A 72 3.40 7.97 27.81
CA GLY A 72 4.08 6.81 27.21
C GLY A 72 3.63 6.56 25.76
N ASN A 73 3.85 5.35 25.29
CA ASN A 73 3.52 4.96 23.93
C ASN A 73 2.08 4.49 23.87
N ALA A 74 1.30 5.07 22.96
CA ALA A 74 -0.04 4.62 22.63
C ALA A 74 -0.07 4.21 21.15
N SER A 75 -0.59 3.02 20.88
CA SER A 75 -0.80 2.49 19.54
C SER A 75 -2.30 2.45 19.27
N TYR A 76 -2.69 2.90 18.10
CA TYR A 76 -4.08 2.97 17.65
C TYR A 76 -4.21 2.29 16.30
N ASP A 77 -5.25 1.51 16.12
CA ASP A 77 -5.58 0.87 14.85
C ASP A 77 -6.96 1.34 14.36
N GLY A 78 -7.10 1.49 13.05
CA GLY A 78 -8.38 1.86 12.42
C GLY A 78 -8.25 2.05 10.92
N HIS A 79 -8.83 3.12 10.38
CA HIS A 79 -8.89 3.34 8.94
C HIS A 79 -8.75 4.81 8.56
N VAL A 80 -8.27 5.03 7.34
CA VAL A 80 -8.42 6.29 6.61
C VAL A 80 -9.46 6.11 5.52
N ARG A 81 -10.27 7.14 5.27
CA ARG A 81 -11.13 7.18 4.08
C ARG A 81 -11.25 8.57 3.51
N SER A 82 -11.51 8.67 2.22
CA SER A 82 -11.88 9.93 1.58
C SER A 82 -12.63 9.71 0.27
N SER A 83 -13.39 10.71 -0.16
CA SER A 83 -13.83 10.75 -1.56
C SER A 83 -12.67 11.25 -2.43
N ALA A 84 -12.57 10.68 -3.62
CA ALA A 84 -11.48 10.96 -4.53
C ALA A 84 -11.96 11.34 -5.93
N ILE A 85 -11.15 12.17 -6.58
CA ILE A 85 -11.14 12.36 -8.02
C ILE A 85 -9.93 11.61 -8.54
N ILE A 86 -10.15 10.70 -9.48
CA ILE A 86 -9.10 9.93 -10.14
C ILE A 86 -9.11 10.32 -11.61
N GLU A 87 -7.97 10.76 -12.15
CA GLU A 87 -7.83 11.11 -13.57
C GLU A 87 -8.90 12.12 -14.04
N ASN A 88 -9.20 13.12 -13.19
CA ASN A 88 -10.25 14.14 -13.39
C ASN A 88 -11.69 13.59 -13.43
N GLN A 89 -11.91 12.36 -12.97
CA GLN A 89 -13.23 11.75 -12.82
C GLN A 89 -13.59 11.64 -11.34
N ALA A 90 -14.74 12.21 -10.96
CA ALA A 90 -15.30 12.07 -9.62
C ALA A 90 -16.09 10.76 -9.49
N GLY A 91 -16.47 10.40 -8.26
CA GLY A 91 -17.26 9.20 -7.98
C GLY A 91 -16.43 8.03 -7.45
N TYR A 92 -15.19 8.29 -7.04
CA TYR A 92 -14.36 7.33 -6.34
C TYR A 92 -14.37 7.62 -4.86
N ASP A 93 -14.22 6.56 -4.07
CA ASP A 93 -13.87 6.64 -2.66
C ASP A 93 -12.59 5.82 -2.43
N VAL A 94 -11.84 6.17 -1.41
CA VAL A 94 -10.59 5.51 -1.01
C VAL A 94 -10.74 5.12 0.45
N ILE A 95 -10.29 3.92 0.80
CA ILE A 95 -10.19 3.40 2.17
C ILE A 95 -8.86 2.68 2.35
N GLY A 96 -8.27 2.72 3.54
CA GLY A 96 -7.05 1.99 3.89
C GLY A 96 -6.94 1.78 5.40
N ASP A 97 -6.17 0.77 5.79
CA ASP A 97 -5.95 0.43 7.20
C ASP A 97 -4.93 1.40 7.77
N LEU A 98 -5.23 1.97 8.93
CA LEU A 98 -4.40 2.93 9.63
C LEU A 98 -3.84 2.28 10.89
N ALA A 99 -2.53 2.29 11.03
CA ALA A 99 -1.83 2.03 12.28
C ALA A 99 -1.06 3.29 12.69
N LEU A 100 -1.28 3.78 13.91
CA LEU A 100 -0.71 5.01 14.43
C LEU A 100 -0.10 4.79 15.80
N ASP A 101 1.17 5.17 15.95
CA ASP A 101 1.88 5.19 17.21
C ASP A 101 2.16 6.63 17.64
N VAL A 102 1.80 6.97 18.86
CA VAL A 102 2.07 8.27 19.47
C VAL A 102 2.98 8.09 20.67
N ASP A 103 4.13 8.76 20.65
CA ASP A 103 5.10 8.74 21.75
C ASP A 103 4.96 9.97 22.65
N ILE A 104 4.21 9.80 23.75
CA ILE A 104 3.85 10.87 24.67
C ILE A 104 4.93 10.97 25.76
N ASN A 105 6.01 11.64 25.38
CA ASN A 105 7.29 11.65 26.10
C ASN A 105 7.33 12.48 27.40
N SER A 106 6.34 13.34 27.68
CA SER A 106 6.41 14.28 28.82
C SER A 106 5.23 14.19 29.77
N ARG A 107 5.53 13.79 31.02
CA ARG A 107 4.61 13.76 32.17
C ARG A 107 4.15 15.13 32.67
N SER A 108 4.86 16.20 32.33
CA SER A 108 4.62 17.51 32.96
C SER A 108 3.89 18.49 32.06
N THR A 109 3.96 18.34 30.74
CA THR A 109 3.17 19.16 29.80
C THR A 109 3.06 18.44 28.46
N PHE A 110 1.83 18.19 28.02
CA PHE A 110 1.51 17.91 26.62
C PHE A 110 1.76 19.14 25.70
N ALA A 111 2.45 20.17 26.22
CA ALA A 111 2.83 21.38 25.52
C ALA A 111 4.06 21.22 24.64
N GLY A 112 4.76 20.08 24.73
CA GLY A 112 5.83 19.70 23.80
C GLY A 112 5.29 18.97 22.57
N ARG A 113 6.09 18.92 21.51
CA ARG A 113 5.84 18.06 20.34
C ARG A 113 6.08 16.61 20.72
N ASN A 114 5.07 15.76 20.53
CA ASN A 114 5.12 14.33 20.78
C ASN A 114 5.19 13.62 19.43
N PRO A 115 6.24 12.84 19.13
CA PRO A 115 6.37 12.19 17.83
C PRO A 115 5.20 11.27 17.51
N ILE A 116 4.79 11.30 16.24
CA ILE A 116 3.81 10.38 15.67
C ILE A 116 4.48 9.60 14.55
N THR A 117 4.35 8.28 14.60
CA THR A 117 4.77 7.36 13.55
C THR A 117 3.64 6.41 13.20
N GLY A 118 3.74 5.69 12.08
CA GLY A 118 2.72 4.70 11.73
C GLY A 118 2.75 4.35 10.27
N SER A 119 1.65 3.77 9.79
CA SER A 119 1.45 3.48 8.38
C SER A 119 0.00 3.42 7.95
N ILE A 120 -0.21 3.62 6.65
CA ILE A 120 -1.44 3.29 5.96
C ILE A 120 -1.17 2.13 5.00
N THR A 121 -1.92 1.04 5.11
CA THR A 121 -1.79 -0.17 4.28
C THR A 121 -3.14 -0.58 3.67
N ASP A 122 -3.11 -1.64 2.85
CA ASP A 122 -4.29 -2.32 2.32
C ASP A 122 -5.27 -1.39 1.57
N MET A 123 -4.74 -0.33 0.99
CA MET A 123 -5.55 0.71 0.37
C MET A 123 -6.37 0.17 -0.79
N THR A 124 -7.64 0.58 -0.85
CA THR A 124 -8.58 0.18 -1.88
C THR A 124 -9.35 1.39 -2.39
N VAL A 125 -9.43 1.51 -3.71
CA VAL A 125 -10.31 2.45 -4.39
C VAL A 125 -11.64 1.78 -4.69
N ILE A 126 -12.74 2.48 -4.42
CA ILE A 126 -14.11 2.07 -4.70
C ILE A 126 -14.64 2.96 -5.82
N ASP A 127 -14.88 2.37 -6.99
CA ASP A 127 -15.49 3.02 -8.15
C ASP A 127 -17.01 2.87 -8.06
N ARG A 128 -17.69 3.94 -7.58
CA ARG A 128 -19.15 3.93 -7.40
C ARG A 128 -19.91 3.91 -8.72
N GLN A 129 -19.31 4.39 -9.81
CA GLN A 129 -19.94 4.41 -11.13
C GLN A 129 -19.93 3.02 -11.76
N ALA A 130 -18.92 2.19 -11.47
CA ALA A 130 -18.81 0.82 -11.92
C ALA A 130 -19.39 -0.22 -10.93
N ARG A 131 -20.56 0.07 -10.33
CA ARG A 131 -21.24 -0.82 -9.37
C ARG A 131 -20.40 -1.16 -8.13
N ASN A 132 -19.71 -0.16 -7.58
CA ASN A 132 -18.80 -0.31 -6.44
C ASN A 132 -17.68 -1.31 -6.73
N ARG A 133 -17.09 -1.23 -7.94
CA ARG A 133 -15.92 -2.03 -8.28
C ARG A 133 -14.77 -1.64 -7.35
N LEU A 134 -14.11 -2.65 -6.80
CA LEU A 134 -13.01 -2.50 -5.86
C LEU A 134 -11.70 -2.65 -6.62
N ILE A 135 -10.78 -1.71 -6.41
CA ILE A 135 -9.48 -1.66 -7.07
C ILE A 135 -8.42 -1.60 -5.96
N PRO A 136 -7.78 -2.75 -5.64
CA PRO A 136 -6.70 -2.79 -4.66
C PRO A 136 -5.51 -1.95 -5.11
N LEU A 137 -4.92 -1.22 -4.16
CA LEU A 137 -3.67 -0.51 -4.30
C LEU A 137 -2.61 -1.23 -3.47
N GLU A 138 -1.57 -1.72 -4.13
CA GLU A 138 -0.43 -2.36 -3.49
C GLU A 138 0.56 -1.31 -3.01
N GLY A 139 1.14 -1.51 -1.82
CA GLY A 139 2.15 -0.62 -1.25
C GLY A 139 1.83 -0.24 0.20
N ARG A 140 2.51 0.80 0.68
CA ARG A 140 2.40 1.30 2.05
C ARG A 140 2.73 2.78 2.07
N LEU A 141 1.99 3.55 2.86
CA LEU A 141 2.33 4.93 3.19
C LEU A 141 2.89 4.96 4.60
N ASP A 142 4.08 5.54 4.80
CA ASP A 142 4.66 5.71 6.12
C ASP A 142 4.25 7.05 6.72
N ILE A 143 3.75 7.02 7.96
CA ILE A 143 3.28 8.21 8.68
C ILE A 143 4.42 8.78 9.51
N ARG A 144 4.58 10.11 9.41
CA ARG A 144 5.43 10.89 10.32
C ARG A 144 4.75 12.21 10.66
N GLY A 145 4.81 12.59 11.92
CA GLY A 145 4.21 13.84 12.40
C GLY A 145 4.51 14.12 13.85
N ASP A 146 3.77 15.06 14.41
CA ASP A 146 3.82 15.43 15.82
C ASP A 146 2.40 15.62 16.36
N SER A 147 2.26 15.45 17.68
CA SER A 147 1.10 15.86 18.44
C SER A 147 1.48 16.97 19.43
N THR A 148 0.67 18.02 19.50
CA THR A 148 0.85 19.14 20.44
C THR A 148 -0.48 19.48 21.09
N SER A 149 -0.54 19.51 22.42
CA SER A 149 -1.76 19.81 23.18
C SER A 149 -2.99 18.97 22.80
N GLY A 150 -2.78 17.71 22.40
CA GLY A 150 -3.84 16.79 21.98
C GLY A 150 -4.30 16.95 20.53
N LEU A 151 -3.71 17.89 19.78
CA LEU A 151 -3.87 18.02 18.33
C LEU A 151 -2.80 17.19 17.63
N ILE A 152 -3.16 16.58 16.50
CA ILE A 152 -2.32 15.72 15.69
C ILE A 152 -2.10 16.39 14.34
N GLU A 153 -0.85 16.50 13.93
CA GLU A 153 -0.44 16.94 12.60
C GLU A 153 0.59 15.94 12.06
N ALA A 154 0.20 15.15 11.05
CA ALA A 154 1.08 14.15 10.45
C ALA A 154 0.88 14.07 8.93
N THR A 155 1.87 13.52 8.23
CA THR A 155 1.76 13.22 6.80
C THR A 155 2.15 11.76 6.56
N ALA A 156 1.32 11.04 5.83
CA ALA A 156 1.58 9.70 5.31
C ALA A 156 2.14 9.81 3.89
N ILE A 157 3.32 9.25 3.62
CA ILE A 157 3.96 9.31 2.29
C ILE A 157 4.43 7.93 1.86
N GLY A 158 4.20 7.58 0.60
CA GLY A 158 4.68 6.34 0.01
C GLY A 158 4.26 6.18 -1.43
N ASP A 159 4.63 5.05 -2.03
CA ASP A 159 4.27 4.72 -3.40
C ASP A 159 3.17 3.65 -3.37
N LEU A 160 2.14 3.84 -4.18
CA LEU A 160 1.03 2.91 -4.35
C LEU A 160 0.87 2.51 -5.80
N THR A 161 0.68 1.21 -6.04
CA THR A 161 0.53 0.62 -7.36
C THR A 161 -0.88 0.06 -7.53
N ARG A 162 -1.57 0.44 -8.62
CA ARG A 162 -2.87 -0.11 -8.94
C ARG A 162 -2.74 -1.54 -9.46
N SER A 163 -3.28 -2.51 -8.73
CA SER A 163 -3.08 -3.95 -9.00
C SER A 163 -3.51 -4.44 -10.39
N ASN A 164 -4.44 -3.75 -11.06
CA ASN A 164 -4.94 -4.17 -12.38
C ASN A 164 -4.20 -3.55 -13.58
N THR A 165 -3.46 -2.45 -13.39
CA THR A 165 -2.77 -1.74 -14.46
C THR A 165 -1.26 -1.62 -14.23
N ASN A 166 -0.78 -1.90 -13.03
CA ASN A 166 0.60 -1.65 -12.58
C ASN A 166 1.00 -0.16 -12.63
N ASP A 167 0.02 0.74 -12.59
CA ASP A 167 0.30 2.18 -12.51
C ASP A 167 0.73 2.52 -11.08
N THR A 168 1.97 2.99 -10.93
CA THR A 168 2.51 3.43 -9.64
C THR A 168 2.46 4.95 -9.55
N ALA A 169 1.97 5.46 -8.43
CA ALA A 169 2.05 6.87 -8.10
C ALA A 169 2.56 7.07 -6.67
N ARG A 170 3.26 8.18 -6.43
CA ARG A 170 3.62 8.60 -5.08
C ARG A 170 2.47 9.36 -4.46
N TRP A 171 2.08 8.99 -3.25
CA TRP A 171 1.00 9.63 -2.50
C TRP A 171 1.56 10.39 -1.30
N ALA A 172 0.91 11.51 -0.97
CA ALA A 172 1.03 12.18 0.30
C ALA A 172 -0.37 12.48 0.84
N ILE A 173 -0.63 12.06 2.09
CA ILE A 173 -1.90 12.28 2.79
C ILE A 173 -1.57 12.99 4.09
N ASP A 174 -2.03 14.22 4.23
CA ASP A 174 -1.99 14.98 5.48
C ASP A 174 -3.13 14.52 6.39
N LEU A 175 -2.80 14.33 7.66
CA LEU A 175 -3.66 13.91 8.75
C LEU A 175 -3.66 15.00 9.81
N ASP A 176 -4.80 15.67 9.98
CA ASP A 176 -5.03 16.71 10.99
C ASP A 176 -6.16 16.25 11.91
N GLY A 177 -5.88 16.03 13.19
CA GLY A 177 -6.85 15.45 14.11
C GLY A 177 -6.64 15.76 15.57
N SER A 178 -7.33 14.99 16.42
CA SER A 178 -7.31 15.17 17.86
C SER A 178 -7.68 13.88 18.59
N PHE A 179 -7.28 13.79 19.87
CA PHE A 179 -7.78 12.75 20.77
C PHE A 179 -9.22 13.04 21.18
N ARG A 180 -10.04 11.99 21.16
CA ARG A 180 -11.45 11.98 21.50
C ARG A 180 -11.70 10.97 22.59
N ASP A 181 -12.42 11.41 23.60
CA ASP A 181 -12.63 10.65 24.81
C ASP A 181 -13.86 9.79 24.67
N ASP A 182 -13.62 8.49 24.55
CA ASP A 182 -14.66 7.48 24.60
C ASP A 182 -14.75 6.92 26.01
N PHE A 183 -15.66 7.47 26.82
CA PHE A 183 -15.89 6.99 28.18
C PHE A 183 -16.34 5.52 28.27
N THR A 184 -16.67 4.89 27.15
CA THR A 184 -17.07 3.47 27.09
C THR A 184 -15.92 2.54 26.70
N THR A 185 -14.88 3.06 26.05
CA THR A 185 -13.70 2.30 25.59
C THR A 185 -12.39 3.03 25.93
N ALA A 186 -11.32 2.79 25.19
CA ALA A 186 -10.11 3.63 25.22
C ALA A 186 -10.34 4.94 24.45
N ASP A 187 -9.49 5.94 24.72
CA ASP A 187 -9.41 7.16 23.91
C ASP A 187 -9.25 6.81 22.42
N THR A 188 -9.85 7.60 21.55
CA THR A 188 -9.77 7.42 20.10
C THR A 188 -9.08 8.61 19.46
N VAL A 189 -8.47 8.38 18.32
CA VAL A 189 -7.89 9.43 17.50
C VAL A 189 -8.77 9.60 16.26
N THR A 190 -9.18 10.84 15.96
CA THR A 190 -9.90 11.14 14.73
C THR A 190 -9.60 12.52 14.19
N GLY A 191 -9.77 12.68 12.89
CA GLY A 191 -9.46 13.93 12.21
C GLY A 191 -9.89 14.00 10.75
N ALA A 192 -9.37 14.99 10.07
CA ALA A 192 -9.41 15.15 8.63
C ALA A 192 -8.21 14.46 7.96
N ALA A 193 -8.45 13.87 6.79
CA ALA A 193 -7.43 13.34 5.90
C ALA A 193 -7.56 14.03 4.54
N SER A 194 -6.48 14.62 4.03
CA SER A 194 -6.46 15.33 2.75
C SER A 194 -5.16 15.10 2.01
N GLY A 195 -5.15 15.29 0.69
CA GLY A 195 -3.94 15.11 -0.11
C GLY A 195 -4.23 14.35 -1.39
N GLY A 196 -3.29 13.51 -1.82
CA GLY A 196 -3.39 12.78 -3.08
C GLY A 196 -2.03 12.41 -3.61
N THR A 197 -1.94 12.25 -4.93
CA THR A 197 -0.68 11.91 -5.58
C THR A 197 0.23 13.14 -5.70
N THR A 198 1.48 13.00 -5.24
CA THR A 198 2.49 14.05 -5.31
C THR A 198 3.53 13.69 -6.37
N GLY A 199 3.45 14.33 -7.52
CA GLY A 199 4.40 14.14 -8.61
C GLY A 199 3.94 13.09 -9.62
N GLY A 200 3.78 13.57 -10.85
CA GLY A 200 3.46 12.77 -12.02
C GLY A 200 3.30 13.70 -13.23
N SER A 201 3.92 13.33 -14.35
CA SER A 201 3.59 13.88 -15.65
C SER A 201 2.10 13.63 -15.95
N ARG A 202 1.52 14.31 -16.96
CA ARG A 202 0.08 14.18 -17.32
C ARG A 202 -0.39 12.75 -17.62
N ASP A 203 0.52 11.79 -17.74
CA ASP A 203 0.27 10.39 -18.06
C ASP A 203 0.35 9.44 -16.84
N ASP A 204 0.63 9.97 -15.65
CA ASP A 204 0.70 9.17 -14.41
C ASP A 204 -0.67 9.12 -13.70
N TYR A 205 -0.93 8.01 -12.99
CA TYR A 205 -2.14 7.80 -12.17
C TYR A 205 -2.31 8.95 -11.16
N ASN A 206 -3.17 9.92 -11.49
CA ASN A 206 -3.41 11.10 -10.67
C ASN A 206 -4.64 10.91 -9.79
N VAL A 207 -4.47 11.05 -8.48
CA VAL A 207 -5.53 10.99 -7.49
C VAL A 207 -5.51 12.24 -6.63
N GLU A 208 -6.67 12.87 -6.51
CA GLU A 208 -6.91 13.98 -5.58
C GLU A 208 -7.96 13.53 -4.57
N LEU A 209 -7.63 13.60 -3.28
CA LEU A 209 -8.59 13.41 -2.21
C LEU A 209 -9.37 14.71 -2.06
N THR A 210 -10.61 14.70 -2.52
CA THR A 210 -11.47 15.88 -2.62
C THR A 210 -12.56 15.93 -1.55
N GLY A 211 -12.71 14.85 -0.79
CA GLY A 211 -13.67 14.77 0.30
C GLY A 211 -13.16 15.40 1.60
N ASN A 212 -14.09 15.55 2.55
CA ASN A 212 -13.76 15.59 3.98
C ASN A 212 -13.23 14.21 4.37
N GLY A 213 -12.03 13.86 3.92
CA GLY A 213 -11.40 12.62 4.30
C GLY A 213 -11.31 12.57 5.80
N ARG A 214 -11.42 11.37 6.34
CA ARG A 214 -11.45 11.12 7.77
C ARG A 214 -10.47 10.01 8.08
N PHE A 215 -9.90 10.09 9.26
CA PHE A 215 -9.26 8.95 9.87
C PHE A 215 -9.85 8.71 11.25
N TYR A 216 -9.81 7.45 11.64
CA TYR A 216 -10.24 6.96 12.94
C TYR A 216 -9.26 5.89 13.38
N ALA A 217 -8.90 5.90 14.66
CA ALA A 217 -8.14 4.83 15.30
C ALA A 217 -8.53 4.73 16.78
N ASN A 218 -8.61 3.53 17.34
CA ASN A 218 -8.97 3.23 18.75
C ASN A 218 -7.90 2.36 19.39
#